data_AF-A0A431U3X5-F1
#
_entry.id   AF-A0A431U3X5-F1
#
_cell.length_a   1.000
_cell.length_b   1.000
_cell.length_c   1.000
_cell.angle_alpha   90.00
_cell.angle_beta   90.00
_cell.angle_gamma   90.00
#
_symmetry.space_group_name_H-M   'P 1'
#
loop_
_entity.id
_entity.type
_entity.pdbx_description
1 polymer ?
#
loop_
_entity_poly.entity_id
_entity_poly.type
_entity_poly.pdbx_seq_one_letter_code
_entity_poly.pdbx_strand_id
1 'polypeptide(L)' 'MSHKKVPNPPVPRLSVLGHRALLRHADPGLRETAALLKAAAKVTIFSGSGCAQAQPEMLQAAEALGAPKSRQRLISV' A
#
# COMPACT_ATOMS: atom_id res chain seq x y z
N MET A 1 -9.60 24.13 15.27
CA MET A 1 -10.22 22.89 14.76
C MET A 1 -10.30 21.90 15.90
N SER A 2 -11.47 21.79 16.55
CA SER A 2 -11.67 20.97 17.75
C SER A 2 -12.00 19.53 17.34
N HIS A 3 -11.12 18.58 17.66
CA HIS A 3 -11.42 17.15 17.47
C HIS A 3 -12.39 16.69 18.56
N LYS A 4 -13.67 16.50 18.22
CA LYS A 4 -14.58 15.79 19.11
C LYS A 4 -14.24 14.31 19.10
N LYS A 5 -13.80 13.79 20.24
CA LYS A 5 -13.58 12.36 20.46
C LYS A 5 -14.95 11.68 20.50
N VAL A 6 -15.34 11.03 19.41
CA VAL A 6 -16.59 10.24 19.36
C VAL A 6 -16.33 8.92 20.08
N PRO A 7 -17.06 8.61 21.17
CA PRO A 7 -16.99 7.29 21.78
C PRO A 7 -17.61 6.29 20.81
N ASN A 8 -16.87 5.22 20.51
CA ASN A 8 -17.33 4.12 19.65
C ASN A 8 -17.57 4.52 18.18
N PRO A 9 -16.52 4.89 17.42
CA PRO A 9 -16.68 5.13 15.99
C PRO A 9 -17.19 3.86 15.30
N PRO A 10 -18.12 3.97 14.35
CA PRO A 10 -18.57 2.82 13.58
C PRO A 10 -17.37 2.16 12.90
N VAL A 11 -17.21 0.85 13.10
CA VAL A 11 -16.16 0.08 12.44
C VAL A 11 -16.36 0.23 10.93
N PRO A 12 -15.33 0.65 10.15
CA PRO A 12 -15.45 0.80 8.71
C PRO A 12 -15.86 -0.54 8.07
N ARG A 13 -17.07 -0.60 7.51
CA ARG A 13 -17.60 -1.80 6.86
C ARG A 13 -17.36 -1.73 5.35
N LEU A 14 -16.10 -1.90 4.95
CA LEU A 14 -15.76 -2.25 3.58
C LEU A 14 -15.61 -3.76 3.53
N SER A 15 -16.33 -4.45 2.64
CA SER A 15 -16.33 -5.91 2.55
C SER A 15 -14.95 -6.52 2.27
N VAL A 16 -13.98 -5.70 1.84
CA VAL A 16 -12.59 -6.11 1.56
C VAL A 16 -11.63 -5.79 2.71
N LEU A 17 -12.06 -5.03 3.73
CA LEU A 17 -11.19 -4.59 4.81
C LEU A 17 -10.85 -5.78 5.72
N GLY A 18 -9.57 -6.15 5.79
CA GLY A 18 -9.08 -7.29 6.57
C GLY A 18 -8.95 -8.61 5.79
N HIS A 19 -9.33 -8.63 4.50
CA HIS A 19 -9.13 -9.81 3.66
C HIS A 19 -7.67 -9.90 3.21
N ARG A 20 -7.09 -11.10 3.30
CA ARG A 20 -5.76 -11.40 2.77
C ARG A 20 -5.86 -11.83 1.31
N ALA A 21 -5.00 -11.29 0.45
CA ALA A 21 -4.86 -11.78 -0.91
C ALA A 21 -4.35 -13.24 -0.88
N LEU A 22 -5.12 -14.16 -1.45
CA LEU A 22 -4.74 -15.58 -1.59
C LEU A 22 -4.06 -15.89 -2.92
N LEU A 23 -4.21 -14.99 -3.90
CA LEU A 23 -3.63 -15.12 -5.23
C LEU A 23 -2.34 -14.30 -5.32
N ARG A 24 -1.31 -14.90 -5.93
CA ARG A 24 -0.05 -14.24 -6.31
C ARG A 24 -0.03 -14.08 -7.82
N HIS A 25 0.52 -12.96 -8.30
CA HIS A 25 0.80 -12.80 -9.72
C HIS A 25 1.76 -13.88 -10.23
N ALA A 26 1.53 -14.34 -11.46
CA ALA A 26 2.42 -15.27 -12.14
C ALA A 26 3.78 -14.60 -12.45
N ASP A 27 4.84 -15.40 -12.48
CA ASP A 27 6.21 -14.91 -12.66
C ASP A 27 6.43 -14.09 -13.94
N PRO A 28 5.81 -14.41 -15.11
CA PRO A 28 5.95 -13.56 -16.30
C PRO A 28 5.48 -12.12 -16.06
N GLY A 29 4.34 -11.93 -15.39
CA GLY A 29 3.82 -10.60 -15.07
C GLY A 29 4.70 -9.83 -14.07
N LEU A 30 5.33 -10.56 -13.13
CA LEU A 30 6.31 -9.96 -12.21
C LEU A 30 7.56 -9.48 -12.95
N ARG A 31 8.06 -10.25 -13.91
CA ARG A 31 9.23 -9.88 -14.73
C ARG A 31 8.95 -8.65 -15.60
N GLU A 32 7.79 -8.61 -16.23
CA GLU A 32 7.36 -7.46 -17.03
C GLU A 32 7.25 -6.19 -16.18
N THR A 33 6.61 -6.30 -15.02
CA THR A 33 6.51 -5.17 -14.08
C THR A 33 7.89 -4.69 -13.62
N ALA A 34 8.81 -5.63 -13.34
CA ALA A 34 10.18 -5.27 -12.98
C ALA A 34 10.92 -4.55 -14.11
N ALA A 35 10.70 -4.94 -15.37
CA ALA A 35 11.27 -4.25 -16.52
C ALA A 35 10.72 -2.82 -16.65
N LEU A 36 9.41 -2.64 -16.48
CA LEU A 36 8.76 -1.32 -16.49
C LEU A 36 9.32 -0.41 -15.40
N LEU A 37 9.47 -0.92 -14.17
CA LEU A 37 10.02 -0.15 -13.05
C LEU A 37 11.48 0.26 -13.28
N LYS A 38 12.28 -0.59 -13.93
CA LYS A 38 13.68 -0.27 -14.28
C LYS A 38 13.79 0.78 -15.38
N ALA A 39 12.86 0.79 -16.33
CA ALA A 39 12.84 1.75 -17.43
C ALA A 39 12.25 3.11 -17.03
N ALA A 40 11.53 3.18 -15.91
CA ALA A 40 10.87 4.40 -15.46
C ALA A 40 11.89 5.43 -14.97
N ALA A 41 11.78 6.67 -15.47
CA ALA A 41 12.61 7.79 -15.00
C ALA A 41 12.34 8.16 -13.53
N LYS A 42 11.13 7.87 -13.04
CA LYS A 42 10.72 8.11 -11.65
C LYS A 42 9.61 7.15 -11.25
N VAL A 43 9.73 6.59 -10.05
CA VAL A 43 8.74 5.69 -9.46
C VAL A 43 8.25 6.29 -8.14
N THR A 44 6.96 6.20 -7.85
CA THR A 44 6.37 6.52 -6.54
C THR A 44 5.59 5.32 -6.06
N ILE A 45 5.83 4.89 -4.82
CA ILE A 45 5.09 3.77 -4.23
C ILE A 45 3.97 4.33 -3.35
N PHE A 46 2.74 4.01 -3.75
CA PHE A 46 1.54 4.35 -3.01
C PHE A 46 0.97 3.09 -2.36
N SER A 47 0.67 3.15 -1.05
CA SER A 47 0.22 1.98 -0.32
C SER A 47 -0.83 2.30 0.73
N GLY A 48 -1.89 1.48 0.70
CA GLY A 48 -3.01 1.55 1.64
C GLY A 48 -2.92 0.50 2.75
N SER A 49 -4.06 0.25 3.42
CA SER A 49 -4.17 -0.70 4.53
C SER A 49 -3.83 -2.15 4.15
N GLY A 50 -3.98 -2.53 2.89
CA GLY A 50 -3.65 -3.88 2.39
C GLY A 50 -2.17 -4.25 2.51
N CYS A 51 -1.27 -3.28 2.64
CA CYS A 51 0.17 -3.51 2.78
C CYS A 51 0.63 -3.56 4.24
N ALA A 52 -0.28 -3.63 5.22
CA ALA A 52 0.04 -3.53 6.65
C ALA A 52 1.06 -4.58 7.12
N GLN A 53 1.00 -5.81 6.59
CA GLN A 53 1.93 -6.89 6.93
C GLN A 53 3.17 -6.97 6.03
N ALA A 54 3.21 -6.19 4.94
CA ALA A 54 4.29 -6.19 3.96
C ALA A 54 5.12 -4.89 4.03
N GLN A 55 5.08 -4.21 5.18
CA GLN A 55 5.79 -2.95 5.37
C GLN A 55 7.31 -3.11 5.15
N PRO A 56 8.00 -4.12 5.73
CA PRO A 56 9.45 -4.27 5.55
C PRO A 56 9.85 -4.48 4.08
N GLU A 57 9.12 -5.32 3.35
CA GLU A 57 9.38 -5.63 1.94
C GLU A 57 9.13 -4.40 1.06
N MET A 58 8.09 -3.63 1.37
CA MET A 58 7.82 -2.35 0.72
C MET A 58 8.91 -1.30 1.04
N LEU A 59 9.47 -1.32 2.25
CA LEU A 59 10.61 -0.49 2.63
C LEU A 59 11.82 -0.78 1.73
N GLN A 60 12.19 -2.05 1.63
CA GLN A 60 13.26 -2.51 0.77
C GLN A 60 13.02 -2.17 -0.71
N ALA A 61 11.80 -2.37 -1.22
CA ALA A 61 11.48 -2.12 -2.63
C ALA A 61 11.65 -0.65 -3.02
N ALA A 62 11.13 0.31 -2.23
CA ALA A 62 11.32 1.72 -2.60
C ALA A 62 12.75 2.23 -2.35
N GLU A 63 13.52 1.62 -1.44
CA GLU A 63 14.96 1.92 -1.34
C GLU A 63 15.69 1.50 -2.62
N ALA A 64 15.46 0.26 -3.08
CA ALA A 64 16.04 -0.25 -4.32
C ALA A 64 15.65 0.57 -5.56
N LEU A 65 14.46 1.18 -5.55
CA LEU A 65 13.94 2.00 -6.65
C LEU A 65 14.22 3.50 -6.49
N GLY A 66 14.85 3.94 -5.39
CA GLY A 66 15.00 5.37 -5.07
C GLY A 66 13.67 6.13 -5.01
N ALA A 67 12.59 5.43 -4.69
CA ALA A 67 11.22 5.92 -4.82
C ALA A 67 10.70 6.48 -3.48
N PRO A 68 10.09 7.68 -3.48
CA PRO A 68 9.37 8.16 -2.30
C PRO A 68 8.17 7.27 -2.00
N LYS A 69 7.86 7.11 -0.70
CA LYS A 69 6.70 6.35 -0.21
C LYS A 69 5.65 7.31 0.34
N SER A 70 4.42 7.18 -0.15
CA SER A 70 3.26 7.86 0.45
C SER A 70 2.29 6.81 1.00
N ARG A 71 2.13 6.80 2.33
CA ARG A 71 1.12 5.99 3.01
C ARG A 71 -0.15 6.82 3.08
N GLN A 72 -1.26 6.31 2.54
CA GLN A 72 -2.53 6.99 2.72
C GLN A 72 -2.92 6.86 4.19
N ARG A 73 -2.84 7.98 4.93
CA ARG A 73 -3.39 8.05 6.29
C ARG A 73 -4.90 8.06 6.11
N LEU A 74 -5.58 6.99 6.51
CA LEU A 74 -7.04 6.95 6.51
C LEU A 74 -7.51 8.11 7.42
N ILE A 75 -8.07 9.15 6.83
CA ILE A 75 -8.82 10.14 7.59
C ILE A 75 -10.11 9.41 7.96
N SER A 76 -10.22 8.98 9.21
CA SER A 76 -11.49 8.51 9.76
C SER A 76 -12.46 9.69 9.70
N VAL A 77 -13.43 9.62 8.79
CA VAL A 77 -14.60 10.50 8.75
C VAL A 77 -15.60 10.04 9.81
#